data_AF-A0A498NA33-F1
#
_entry.id   AF-A0A498NA33-F1
#
_cell.length_a   1.000
_cell.length_b   1.000
_cell.length_c   1.000
_cell.angle_alpha   90.00
_cell.angle_beta   90.00
_cell.angle_gamma   90.00
#
_symmetry.space_group_name_H-M   'P 1'
#
loop_
_entity.id
_entity.type
_entity.pdbx_description
1 polymer ?
#
loop_
_entity_poly.entity_id
_entity_poly.type
_entity_poly.pdbx_seq_one_letter_code
_entity_poly.pdbx_strand_id
1 'polypeptide(L)'
;MSTFVTLAEVLESRGAPLEEDEVWALLFGAAEALIDISSKDPGNMCCVISPGSMLLSGVGSVAFKSCGRSEDVGSFASPEMSQSNTSSRRQATEKMVVYSLGMTLYWAVDYQLPQNQAVRLSDSLNILLLSMCEDVAHKRVNLLTVLEACEQQHKAAVLPRPQKTIRQMTEDVLQETGPEFIRMLEEPALVLELPNSIVSNKWRSSSNQRNLTVMMPNGQNILLKCDVKSRGGDVFDMIIAYANLTEHFYFGLAYSDVAPDAWKKVPTATFVLHFRIRYFVNDVSLLLHKLTRHQYYLQLRRDILDDRLSCNEETCLFLGALALQAEFGDSMPEVYGKNYYQPEHYVSKSVLQKMAMPCLKEELLRLHANNANMTAEEAELEFLKSVQQLPEYGVLFHRAGREKKPVFGELLLGVCAKGVIVYEVINNSRTASLRFHWRETSNITSARRKFIIESSTSKKKHIFLTEKSKVAKYLCDLCSAQHKFHREMNSRQLSRSLASEESIVQYAAVCRTQNNELDAAADDSMSRFCEDVATRIEAKIRQHRDLLEHTG
;
A
#
# COMPACT_ATOMS: atom_id res chain seq x y z
N MET A 1 -8.21 -15.09 18.74
CA MET A 1 -6.80 -14.69 18.68
C MET A 1 -6.79 -13.26 18.17
N SER A 2 -6.17 -12.38 18.93
CA SER A 2 -6.23 -10.95 18.70
C SER A 2 -5.10 -10.50 17.78
N THR A 3 -5.37 -9.48 16.97
CA THR A 3 -4.42 -8.80 16.10
C THR A 3 -3.76 -7.69 16.88
N PHE A 4 -2.44 -7.56 16.86
CA PHE A 4 -1.74 -6.52 17.61
C PHE A 4 -1.03 -5.54 16.66
N VAL A 5 -1.00 -4.25 16.97
CA VAL A 5 -0.22 -3.22 16.27
C VAL A 5 0.78 -2.60 17.25
N THR A 6 1.93 -2.11 16.79
CA THR A 6 2.87 -1.39 17.66
C THR A 6 2.35 0.01 17.99
N LEU A 7 2.79 0.58 19.11
CA LEU A 7 2.49 1.99 19.42
C LEU A 7 3.12 2.95 18.38
N ALA A 8 4.26 2.56 17.77
CA ALA A 8 4.85 3.31 16.67
C ALA A 8 3.91 3.40 15.46
N GLU A 9 3.36 2.27 15.01
CA GLU A 9 2.39 2.22 13.91
C GLU A 9 1.15 3.07 14.21
N VAL A 10 0.69 3.09 15.47
CA VAL A 10 -0.44 3.92 15.91
C VAL A 10 -0.15 5.41 15.77
N LEU A 11 1.05 5.85 16.13
CA LEU A 11 1.48 7.25 16.04
C LEU A 11 1.76 7.67 14.61
N GLU A 12 2.38 6.81 13.80
CA GLU A 12 2.67 7.05 12.39
C GLU A 12 1.39 7.13 11.56
N SER A 13 0.45 6.21 11.79
CA SER A 13 -0.86 6.17 11.12
C SER A 13 -1.67 7.46 11.34
N ARG A 14 -1.66 8.00 12.56
CA ARG A 14 -2.44 9.19 12.91
C ARG A 14 -1.72 10.51 12.60
N GLY A 15 -0.38 10.53 12.54
CA GLY A 15 0.42 11.75 12.35
C GLY A 15 0.22 12.82 13.44
N ALA A 16 -0.07 12.41 14.68
CA ALA A 16 -0.49 13.26 15.79
C ALA A 16 -0.09 12.63 17.15
N PRO A 17 0.07 13.42 18.22
CA PRO A 17 0.36 12.90 19.55
C PRO A 17 -0.83 12.13 20.15
N LEU A 18 -0.56 11.30 21.17
CA LEU A 18 -1.62 10.66 21.95
C LEU A 18 -2.44 11.69 22.74
N GLU A 19 -3.75 11.44 22.82
CA GLU A 19 -4.65 12.14 23.72
C GLU A 19 -4.51 11.61 25.15
N GLU A 20 -4.87 12.42 26.14
CA GLU A 20 -4.68 12.11 27.55
C GLU A 20 -5.40 10.80 27.99
N ASP A 21 -6.61 10.56 27.49
CA ASP A 21 -7.37 9.34 27.78
C ASP A 21 -6.72 8.08 27.17
N GLU A 22 -6.10 8.19 26.00
CA GLU A 22 -5.30 7.13 25.39
C GLU A 22 -4.08 6.79 26.23
N VAL A 23 -3.37 7.81 26.75
CA VAL A 23 -2.21 7.60 27.63
C VAL A 23 -2.63 6.90 28.92
N TRP A 24 -3.75 7.28 29.53
CA TRP A 24 -4.29 6.60 30.70
C TRP A 24 -4.66 5.15 30.41
N ALA A 25 -5.27 4.87 29.25
CA ALA A 25 -5.60 3.51 28.84
C ALA A 25 -4.35 2.64 28.62
N LEU A 26 -3.32 3.20 27.97
CA LEU A 26 -2.05 2.52 27.74
C LEU A 26 -1.27 2.28 29.04
N LEU A 27 -1.18 3.28 29.93
CA LEU A 27 -0.57 3.14 31.25
C LEU A 27 -1.23 2.01 32.04
N PHE A 28 -2.56 1.98 32.07
CA PHE A 28 -3.32 0.94 32.76
C PHE A 28 -3.00 -0.46 32.19
N GLY A 29 -3.17 -0.63 30.88
CA GLY A 29 -2.95 -1.93 30.23
C GLY A 29 -1.50 -2.40 30.29
N ALA A 30 -0.54 -1.49 30.17
CA ALA A 30 0.88 -1.78 30.30
C ALA A 30 1.25 -2.18 31.73
N ALA A 31 0.76 -1.46 32.75
CA ALA A 31 1.02 -1.79 34.14
C ALA A 31 0.46 -3.18 34.51
N GLU A 32 -0.77 -3.51 34.09
CA GLU A 32 -1.35 -4.85 34.28
C GLU A 32 -0.50 -5.94 33.63
N ALA A 33 -0.11 -5.75 32.36
CA ALA A 33 0.69 -6.72 31.62
C ALA A 33 2.07 -6.93 32.25
N LEU A 34 2.75 -5.86 32.68
CA LEU A 34 4.07 -5.93 33.31
C LEU A 34 4.03 -6.57 34.69
N ILE A 35 2.99 -6.32 35.49
CA ILE A 35 2.78 -6.98 36.79
C ILE A 35 2.56 -8.48 36.57
N ASP A 36 1.74 -8.86 35.58
CA ASP A 36 1.50 -10.27 35.23
C ASP A 36 2.80 -10.98 34.81
N ILE A 37 3.60 -10.35 33.92
CA ILE A 37 4.91 -10.85 33.49
C ILE A 37 5.87 -11.00 34.68
N SER A 38 5.95 -9.98 35.54
CA SER A 38 6.82 -9.98 36.72
C SER A 38 6.47 -11.12 37.70
N SER A 39 5.18 -11.45 37.81
CA SER A 39 4.70 -12.53 38.69
C SER A 39 4.95 -13.94 38.14
N LYS A 40 4.92 -14.11 36.80
CA LYS A 40 5.04 -15.41 36.13
C LYS A 40 6.47 -15.78 35.75
N ASP A 41 7.25 -14.81 35.26
CA ASP A 41 8.64 -15.03 34.86
C ASP A 41 9.48 -13.73 35.00
N PRO A 42 10.08 -13.49 36.18
CA PRO A 42 10.91 -12.30 36.44
C PRO A 42 12.14 -12.19 35.53
N GLY A 43 12.57 -13.28 34.88
CA GLY A 43 13.71 -13.31 33.98
C GLY A 43 13.41 -12.77 32.58
N ASN A 44 12.12 -12.59 32.24
CA ASN A 44 11.65 -12.26 30.90
C ASN A 44 11.13 -10.81 30.75
N MET A 45 11.34 -9.96 31.76
CA MET A 45 11.01 -8.53 31.62
C MET A 45 11.94 -7.87 30.60
N CYS A 46 11.36 -7.40 29.50
CA CYS A 46 12.08 -6.59 28.51
C CYS A 46 12.62 -5.32 29.19
N CYS A 47 13.92 -5.11 29.18
CA CYS A 47 14.54 -4.00 29.91
C CYS A 47 14.35 -2.64 29.23
N VAL A 48 13.91 -2.63 27.97
CA VAL A 48 13.69 -1.40 27.20
C VAL A 48 12.37 -1.52 26.43
N ILE A 49 11.39 -0.73 26.85
CA ILE A 49 10.12 -0.51 26.15
C ILE A 49 10.31 0.71 25.26
N SER A 50 9.85 0.60 24.02
CA SER A 50 9.83 1.68 23.04
C SER A 50 8.49 1.66 22.30
N PRO A 51 8.15 2.70 21.52
CA PRO A 51 6.96 2.67 20.69
C PRO A 51 6.89 1.44 19.77
N GLY A 52 8.02 0.99 19.23
CA GLY A 52 8.09 -0.20 18.37
C GLY A 52 8.01 -1.54 19.11
N SER A 53 8.24 -1.56 20.43
CA SER A 53 8.19 -2.80 21.22
C SER A 53 6.91 -2.98 22.04
N MET A 54 6.12 -1.91 22.24
CA MET A 54 4.80 -1.96 22.85
C MET A 54 3.74 -2.38 21.83
N LEU A 55 3.04 -3.48 22.08
CA LEU A 55 2.05 -4.10 21.19
C LEU A 55 0.63 -3.90 21.75
N LEU A 56 -0.28 -3.38 20.92
CA LEU A 56 -1.67 -3.08 21.24
C LEU A 56 -2.61 -4.00 20.47
N SER A 57 -3.45 -4.71 21.19
CA SER A 57 -4.28 -5.79 20.69
C SER A 57 -5.70 -5.33 20.34
N GLY A 58 -6.30 -5.87 19.27
CA GLY A 58 -7.69 -5.63 18.85
C GLY A 58 -8.75 -6.17 19.82
N VAL A 59 -8.36 -6.88 20.89
CA VAL A 59 -9.24 -7.18 22.04
C VAL A 59 -9.02 -6.24 23.23
N GLY A 60 -8.14 -5.24 23.08
CA GLY A 60 -7.88 -4.21 24.07
C GLY A 60 -6.82 -4.53 25.12
N SER A 61 -5.84 -5.38 24.79
CA SER A 61 -4.73 -5.76 25.68
C SER A 61 -3.39 -5.19 25.21
N VAL A 62 -2.44 -5.02 26.14
CA VAL A 62 -1.06 -4.64 25.83
C VAL A 62 -0.13 -5.85 25.98
N ALA A 63 0.84 -5.98 25.09
CA ALA A 63 1.95 -6.94 25.17
C ALA A 63 3.27 -6.28 24.78
N PHE A 64 4.39 -6.98 24.94
CA PHE A 64 5.72 -6.44 24.67
C PHE A 64 6.55 -7.42 23.84
N LYS A 65 7.23 -6.91 22.81
CA LYS A 65 8.24 -7.65 22.05
C LYS A 65 9.54 -7.70 22.86
N SER A 66 10.22 -8.85 22.84
CA SER A 66 11.54 -8.97 23.45
C SER A 66 12.59 -8.30 22.54
N CYS A 67 13.00 -7.07 22.86
CA CYS A 67 14.07 -6.39 22.12
C CYS A 67 15.44 -7.08 22.34
N GLY A 68 16.09 -7.45 21.23
CA GLY A 68 17.52 -7.75 21.21
C GLY A 68 18.33 -6.45 21.31
N ARG A 69 19.60 -6.53 21.72
CA ARG A 69 20.50 -5.38 21.97
C ARG A 69 20.91 -4.56 20.72
N SER A 70 20.08 -4.48 19.68
CA SER A 70 20.48 -4.02 18.33
C SER A 70 19.60 -2.94 17.69
N GLU A 71 18.50 -2.51 18.31
CA GLU A 71 17.71 -1.38 17.80
C GLU A 71 18.19 -0.08 18.47
N ASP A 72 18.00 1.07 17.81
CA ASP A 72 18.41 2.41 18.25
C ASP A 72 17.55 2.91 19.43
N VAL A 73 17.48 2.11 20.49
CA VAL A 73 16.58 2.27 21.64
C VAL A 73 17.26 3.02 22.80
N GLY A 74 18.38 3.70 22.51
CA GLY A 74 19.19 4.40 23.51
C GLY A 74 18.39 5.45 24.29
N SER A 75 17.49 6.17 23.62
CA SER A 75 16.67 7.23 24.21
C SER A 75 15.61 6.75 25.22
N PHE A 76 15.25 5.46 25.18
CA PHE A 76 14.25 4.88 26.08
C PHE A 76 14.88 4.02 27.19
N ALA A 77 16.20 3.82 27.15
CA ALA A 77 16.91 3.03 28.14
C ALA A 77 17.11 3.82 29.44
N SER A 78 16.90 3.14 30.57
CA SER A 78 17.15 3.74 31.89
C SER A 78 18.64 4.06 32.12
N PRO A 79 18.99 5.13 32.86
CA PRO A 79 20.38 5.53 33.10
C PRO A 79 21.26 4.41 33.69
N GLU A 80 20.69 3.56 34.53
CA GLU A 80 21.39 2.43 35.14
C GLU A 80 21.73 1.29 34.18
N MET A 81 21.14 1.24 32.98
CA MET A 81 21.41 0.22 31.97
C MET A 81 22.82 0.34 31.38
N SER A 82 23.38 1.54 31.38
CA SER A 82 24.77 1.81 30.96
C SER A 82 25.79 1.67 32.09
N GLN A 83 25.34 1.55 33.35
CA GLN A 83 26.20 1.50 34.54
C GLN A 83 26.37 0.04 35.02
N SER A 84 27.56 -0.53 34.82
CA SER A 84 27.86 -1.96 34.98
C SER A 84 28.02 -2.43 36.45
N ASN A 85 27.01 -2.29 37.31
CA ASN A 85 27.06 -2.82 38.69
C ASN A 85 26.03 -3.94 38.94
N THR A 86 26.54 -5.14 39.23
CA THR A 86 25.83 -6.43 39.23
C THR A 86 25.15 -6.82 40.55
N SER A 87 25.07 -5.94 41.55
CA SER A 87 24.61 -6.30 42.91
C SER A 87 23.12 -6.05 43.22
N SER A 88 22.35 -5.43 42.31
CA SER A 88 20.94 -5.03 42.56
C SER A 88 19.95 -5.51 41.48
N ARG A 89 20.26 -6.60 40.76
CA ARG A 89 19.58 -6.93 39.50
C ARG A 89 18.04 -7.10 39.60
N ARG A 90 17.48 -7.58 40.72
CA ARG A 90 16.01 -7.75 40.87
C ARG A 90 15.24 -6.46 41.18
N GLN A 91 15.76 -5.60 42.06
CA GLN A 91 15.16 -4.28 42.33
C GLN A 91 15.42 -3.28 41.19
N ALA A 92 16.47 -3.52 40.39
CA ALA A 92 16.76 -2.71 39.20
C ALA A 92 15.77 -2.98 38.06
N THR A 93 15.40 -4.25 37.78
CA THR A 93 14.60 -4.57 36.59
C THR A 93 13.24 -3.87 36.54
N GLU A 94 12.48 -3.84 37.64
CA GLU A 94 11.19 -3.13 37.67
C GLU A 94 11.38 -1.63 37.40
N LYS A 95 12.36 -0.99 38.06
CA LYS A 95 12.62 0.44 37.93
C LYS A 95 13.09 0.80 36.52
N MET A 96 13.87 -0.07 35.88
CA MET A 96 14.31 0.11 34.50
C MET A 96 13.12 0.08 33.54
N VAL A 97 12.19 -0.87 33.74
CA VAL A 97 10.97 -0.99 32.94
C VAL A 97 10.04 0.20 33.15
N VAL A 98 9.84 0.65 34.39
CA VAL A 98 9.02 1.83 34.70
C VAL A 98 9.57 3.08 34.00
N TYR A 99 10.89 3.27 34.03
CA TYR A 99 11.53 4.38 33.31
C TYR A 99 11.27 4.29 31.82
N SER A 100 11.52 3.12 31.24
CA SER A 100 11.40 2.92 29.81
C SER A 100 9.95 3.09 29.31
N LEU A 101 8.97 2.61 30.08
CA LEU A 101 7.55 2.85 29.84
C LEU A 101 7.20 4.34 29.93
N GLY A 102 7.69 5.03 30.97
CA GLY A 102 7.48 6.47 31.17
C GLY A 102 8.02 7.27 29.99
N MET A 103 9.26 7.00 29.57
CA MET A 103 9.88 7.63 28.40
C MET A 103 9.10 7.36 27.12
N THR A 104 8.65 6.12 26.91
CA THR A 104 7.86 5.73 25.72
C THR A 104 6.56 6.53 25.62
N LEU A 105 5.81 6.65 26.73
CA LEU A 105 4.54 7.34 26.73
C LEU A 105 4.69 8.86 26.74
N TYR A 106 5.72 9.39 27.41
CA TYR A 106 6.04 10.81 27.32
C TYR A 106 6.45 11.19 25.89
N TRP A 107 7.16 10.31 25.20
CA TRP A 107 7.49 10.52 23.80
C TRP A 107 6.24 10.53 22.91
N ALA A 108 5.29 9.63 23.17
CA ALA A 108 4.05 9.50 22.41
C ALA A 108 3.13 10.74 22.54
N VAL A 109 3.12 11.43 23.69
CA VAL A 109 2.37 12.70 23.87
C VAL A 109 3.08 13.91 23.27
N ASP A 110 4.37 13.80 22.98
CA ASP A 110 5.17 14.85 22.35
C ASP A 110 5.34 14.61 20.83
N TYR A 111 4.76 13.52 20.30
CA TYR A 111 4.90 13.07 18.91
C TYR A 111 4.49 14.17 17.91
N GLN A 112 5.43 14.55 17.04
CA GLN A 112 5.31 15.59 16.01
C GLN A 112 4.76 16.94 16.50
N LEU A 113 4.87 17.26 17.80
CA LEU A 113 4.47 18.58 18.29
C LEU A 113 5.44 19.68 17.80
N PRO A 114 4.92 20.81 17.26
CA PRO A 114 5.75 21.96 16.90
C PRO A 114 6.54 22.48 18.11
N GLN A 115 7.78 22.91 17.91
CA GLN A 115 8.69 23.37 19.00
C GLN A 115 8.11 24.49 19.89
N ASN A 116 7.13 25.25 19.40
CA ASN A 116 6.46 26.34 20.13
C ASN A 116 5.20 25.89 20.90
N GLN A 117 4.83 24.62 20.83
CA GLN A 117 3.64 24.08 21.47
C GLN A 117 4.02 23.18 22.65
N ALA A 118 3.60 23.56 23.85
CA ALA A 118 3.81 22.72 25.03
C ALA A 118 2.83 21.53 25.03
N VAL A 119 3.34 20.36 25.44
CA VAL A 119 2.52 19.18 25.74
C VAL A 119 1.39 19.56 26.73
N ARG A 120 0.15 19.23 26.38
CA ARG A 120 -1.04 19.53 27.18
C ARG A 120 -1.51 18.28 27.92
N LEU A 121 -0.93 18.03 29.10
CA LEU A 121 -1.39 16.99 30.03
C LEU A 121 -1.99 17.64 31.27
N SER A 122 -2.94 16.97 31.91
CA SER A 122 -3.30 17.29 33.29
C SER A 122 -2.09 17.20 34.23
N ASP A 123 -2.12 18.00 35.30
CA ASP A 123 -1.06 17.97 36.32
C ASP A 123 -0.88 16.56 36.89
N SER A 124 -1.97 15.83 37.10
CA SER A 124 -1.96 14.45 37.58
C SER A 124 -1.18 13.50 36.66
N LEU A 125 -1.43 13.55 35.35
CA LEU A 125 -0.75 12.67 34.41
C LEU A 125 0.71 13.09 34.21
N ASN A 126 0.97 14.40 34.11
CA ASN A 126 2.32 14.92 33.94
C ASN A 126 3.21 14.57 35.14
N ILE A 127 2.73 14.73 36.38
CA ILE A 127 3.47 14.35 37.59
C ILE A 127 3.74 12.85 37.61
N LEU A 128 2.75 12.02 37.26
CA LEU A 128 2.93 10.57 37.22
C LEU A 128 4.01 10.17 36.22
N LEU A 129 3.94 10.65 34.97
CA LEU A 129 4.94 10.34 33.95
C LEU A 129 6.34 10.85 34.34
N LEU A 130 6.47 12.06 34.88
CA LEU A 130 7.75 12.59 35.37
C LEU A 130 8.32 11.73 36.50
N SER A 131 7.48 11.26 37.43
CA SER A 131 7.89 10.36 38.51
C SER A 131 8.33 8.97 38.01
N MET A 132 7.85 8.54 36.84
CA MET A 132 8.32 7.34 36.16
C MET A 132 9.67 7.60 35.46
N CYS A 133 9.90 8.81 34.95
CA CYS A 133 11.12 9.20 34.23
C CYS A 133 12.26 9.71 35.15
N GLU A 134 12.16 9.58 36.47
CA GLU A 134 13.22 10.04 37.38
C GLU A 134 14.56 9.34 37.12
N ASP A 135 15.66 10.10 37.04
CA ASP A 135 17.01 9.56 36.79
C ASP A 135 17.45 8.58 37.88
N VAL A 136 17.00 8.83 39.11
CA VAL A 136 17.41 8.10 40.31
C VAL A 136 16.40 6.98 40.59
N ALA A 137 16.82 5.74 40.37
CA ALA A 137 15.94 4.55 40.43
C ALA A 137 15.12 4.41 41.74
N HIS A 138 15.65 4.84 42.89
CA HIS A 138 14.91 4.75 44.17
C HIS A 138 13.88 5.86 44.40
N LYS A 139 13.97 6.98 43.66
CA LYS A 139 12.96 8.05 43.67
C LYS A 139 11.79 7.78 42.72
N ARG A 140 12.03 6.90 41.74
CA ARG A 140 11.08 6.52 40.71
C ARG A 140 9.90 5.76 41.32
N VAL A 141 8.68 5.93 40.79
CA VAL A 141 7.50 5.17 41.25
C VAL A 141 7.62 3.66 40.95
N ASN A 142 6.79 2.82 41.57
CA ASN A 142 6.71 1.38 41.28
C ASN A 142 5.45 1.07 40.44
N LEU A 143 5.38 -0.11 39.83
CA LEU A 143 4.27 -0.48 38.94
C LEU A 143 2.91 -0.51 39.64
N LEU A 144 2.88 -0.89 40.93
CA LEU A 144 1.65 -0.93 41.70
C LEU A 144 1.08 0.48 41.92
N THR A 145 1.93 1.45 42.27
CA THR A 145 1.56 2.86 42.42
C THR A 145 1.06 3.45 41.08
N VAL A 146 1.67 3.07 39.96
CA VAL A 146 1.18 3.48 38.63
C VAL A 146 -0.22 2.93 38.37
N LEU A 147 -0.45 1.63 38.64
CA LEU A 147 -1.76 1.00 38.45
C LEU A 147 -2.84 1.65 39.35
N GLU A 148 -2.53 1.89 40.62
CA GLU A 148 -3.42 2.57 41.57
C GLU A 148 -3.81 3.98 41.09
N ALA A 149 -2.86 4.76 40.57
CA ALA A 149 -3.13 6.07 40.00
C ALA A 149 -4.07 5.99 38.79
N CYS A 150 -3.87 5.00 37.91
CA CYS A 150 -4.73 4.79 36.75
C CYS A 150 -6.16 4.37 37.14
N GLU A 151 -6.31 3.52 38.17
CA GLU A 151 -7.62 3.14 38.71
C GLU A 151 -8.37 4.32 39.32
N GLN A 152 -7.67 5.17 40.08
CA GLN A 152 -8.26 6.37 40.69
C GLN A 152 -8.73 7.33 39.60
N GLN A 153 -7.94 7.55 38.56
CA GLN A 153 -8.32 8.41 37.45
C GLN A 153 -9.52 7.87 36.68
N HIS A 154 -9.57 6.57 36.38
CA HIS A 154 -10.72 5.96 35.69
C HIS A 154 -12.02 6.12 36.49
N LYS A 155 -11.95 6.03 37.83
CA LYS A 155 -13.09 6.25 38.72
C LYS A 155 -13.51 7.72 38.77
N ALA A 156 -12.54 8.65 38.80
CA ALA A 156 -12.79 10.07 38.94
C ALA A 156 -13.30 10.74 37.64
N ALA A 157 -12.71 10.38 36.49
CA ALA A 157 -12.97 11.03 35.21
C ALA A 157 -14.01 10.32 34.32
N VAL A 158 -14.56 9.17 34.75
CA VAL A 158 -15.54 8.37 33.98
C VAL A 158 -15.03 8.05 32.57
N LEU A 159 -13.76 7.66 32.47
CA LEU A 159 -13.13 7.31 31.21
C LEU A 159 -13.73 6.01 30.62
N PRO A 160 -13.70 5.83 29.29
CA PRO A 160 -13.98 4.54 28.67
C PRO A 160 -13.09 3.45 29.26
N ARG A 161 -13.54 2.19 29.22
CA ARG A 161 -12.70 1.06 29.63
C ARG A 161 -11.40 1.06 28.82
N PRO A 162 -10.21 0.84 29.43
CA PRO A 162 -8.94 0.80 28.71
C PRO A 162 -8.97 -0.10 27.48
N GLN A 163 -9.63 -1.26 27.61
CA GLN A 163 -9.75 -2.22 26.51
C GLN A 163 -10.49 -1.64 25.29
N LYS A 164 -11.46 -0.75 25.51
CA LYS A 164 -12.20 -0.10 24.41
C LYS A 164 -11.29 0.89 23.67
N THR A 165 -10.57 1.74 24.40
CA THR A 165 -9.66 2.74 23.81
C THR A 165 -8.51 2.06 23.08
N ILE A 166 -7.87 1.05 23.69
CA ILE A 166 -6.80 0.27 23.05
C ILE A 166 -7.30 -0.40 21.77
N ARG A 167 -8.50 -1.00 21.82
CA ARG A 167 -9.11 -1.61 20.64
C ARG A 167 -9.38 -0.59 19.53
N GLN A 168 -9.86 0.62 19.87
CA GLN A 168 -10.09 1.67 18.88
C GLN A 168 -8.77 2.06 18.19
N MET A 169 -7.72 2.32 18.96
CA MET A 169 -6.39 2.64 18.41
C MET A 169 -5.87 1.53 17.48
N THR A 170 -6.10 0.27 17.83
CA THR A 170 -5.74 -0.87 16.97
C THR A 170 -6.61 -0.94 15.71
N GLU A 171 -7.92 -0.73 15.83
CA GLU A 171 -8.85 -0.75 14.68
C GLU A 171 -8.53 0.36 13.69
N ASP A 172 -8.15 1.56 14.15
CA ASP A 172 -7.80 2.69 13.30
C ASP A 172 -6.55 2.38 12.44
N VAL A 173 -5.51 1.78 13.03
CA VAL A 173 -4.32 1.33 12.29
C VAL A 173 -4.63 0.18 11.34
N LEU A 174 -5.50 -0.74 11.77
CA LEU A 174 -5.88 -1.88 10.93
C LEU A 174 -6.78 -1.48 9.76
N GLN A 175 -7.50 -0.35 9.85
CA GLN A 175 -8.18 0.26 8.71
C GLN A 175 -7.18 0.92 7.73
N GLU A 176 -6.05 1.42 8.24
CA GLU A 176 -4.94 1.92 7.42
C GLU A 176 -4.06 0.82 6.81
N THR A 177 -4.23 -0.46 7.19
CA THR A 177 -3.46 -1.58 6.62
C THR A 177 -4.34 -2.50 5.80
N GLY A 178 -3.76 -3.12 4.76
CA GLY A 178 -4.49 -3.94 3.79
C GLY A 178 -4.61 -3.29 2.41
N PRO A 179 -5.48 -3.82 1.54
CA PRO A 179 -5.43 -3.48 0.12
C PRO A 179 -5.80 -2.03 -0.11
N GLU A 180 -4.91 -1.27 -0.74
CA GLU A 180 -5.12 0.14 -1.07
C GLU A 180 -6.46 0.37 -1.76
N PHE A 181 -6.84 -0.54 -2.66
CA PHE A 181 -8.09 -0.45 -3.40
C PHE A 181 -9.37 -0.80 -2.64
N ILE A 182 -9.24 -1.24 -1.38
CA ILE A 182 -10.34 -1.36 -0.42
C ILE A 182 -10.37 -0.07 0.41
N ARG A 183 -9.22 0.37 0.92
CA ARG A 183 -9.07 1.62 1.69
C ARG A 183 -9.59 2.84 0.92
N MET A 184 -9.21 2.98 -0.34
CA MET A 184 -9.62 4.09 -1.21
C MET A 184 -11.12 4.12 -1.55
N LEU A 185 -11.91 3.08 -1.22
CA LEU A 185 -13.36 3.11 -1.38
C LEU A 185 -14.05 3.96 -0.30
N GLU A 186 -13.39 4.12 0.86
CA GLU A 186 -13.91 4.88 2.00
C GLU A 186 -13.50 6.35 1.95
N GLU A 187 -12.44 6.66 1.20
CA GLU A 187 -11.95 8.02 0.97
C GLU A 187 -12.94 8.90 0.19
N PRO A 188 -13.07 10.20 0.53
CA PRO A 188 -13.88 11.13 -0.23
C PRO A 188 -13.31 11.33 -1.65
N ALA A 189 -14.20 11.52 -2.63
CA ALA A 189 -13.79 11.73 -4.01
C ALA A 189 -12.92 13.00 -4.14
N LEU A 190 -11.68 12.82 -4.61
CA LEU A 190 -10.76 13.92 -4.87
C LEU A 190 -11.29 14.78 -6.01
N VAL A 191 -11.32 16.10 -5.83
CA VAL A 191 -11.76 17.04 -6.86
C VAL A 191 -10.56 17.75 -7.47
N LEU A 192 -10.37 17.59 -8.78
CA LEU A 192 -9.35 18.28 -9.56
C LEU A 192 -10.02 19.21 -10.59
N GLU A 193 -9.42 20.38 -10.82
CA GLU A 193 -9.90 21.33 -11.84
C GLU A 193 -8.84 21.50 -12.92
N LEU A 194 -9.23 21.30 -14.17
CA LEU A 194 -8.34 21.47 -15.31
C LEU A 194 -7.98 22.95 -15.50
N PRO A 195 -6.68 23.31 -15.57
CA PRO A 195 -6.25 24.67 -15.83
C PRO A 195 -6.88 25.20 -17.11
N ASN A 196 -7.31 26.45 -17.07
CA ASN A 196 -7.87 27.11 -18.25
C ASN A 196 -6.79 27.17 -19.34
N SER A 197 -7.14 26.74 -20.55
CA SER A 197 -6.24 26.86 -21.70
C SER A 197 -5.87 28.34 -21.91
N ILE A 198 -4.57 28.63 -21.88
CA ILE A 198 -3.98 29.98 -22.06
C ILE A 198 -4.38 30.62 -23.41
N VAL A 199 -4.88 29.81 -24.36
CA VAL A 199 -5.20 30.23 -25.74
C VAL A 199 -6.65 30.73 -25.91
N SER A 200 -7.49 30.72 -24.86
CA SER A 200 -8.91 31.10 -24.94
C SER A 200 -9.23 32.32 -24.07
N ASN A 201 -8.92 33.51 -24.58
CA ASN A 201 -9.33 34.81 -24.00
C ASN A 201 -10.84 35.06 -24.16
N LYS A 202 -11.69 34.28 -23.47
CA LYS A 202 -13.09 34.70 -23.23
C LYS A 202 -13.63 34.12 -21.93
N TRP A 203 -13.87 35.05 -21.02
CA TRP A 203 -14.22 34.91 -19.61
C TRP A 203 -15.67 34.49 -19.37
N ARG A 204 -15.89 33.78 -18.24
CA ARG A 204 -17.14 33.56 -17.46
C ARG A 204 -18.42 33.18 -18.20
N SER A 205 -18.58 31.90 -18.50
CA SER A 205 -19.91 31.29 -18.42
C SER A 205 -19.78 29.91 -17.76
N SER A 206 -20.25 29.80 -16.52
CA SER A 206 -20.38 28.55 -15.75
C SER A 206 -21.29 27.51 -16.42
N SER A 207 -21.91 27.84 -17.56
CA SER A 207 -22.80 26.97 -18.34
C SER A 207 -22.09 25.89 -19.17
N ASN A 208 -20.76 25.92 -19.28
CA ASN A 208 -19.98 25.03 -20.17
C ASN A 208 -19.03 24.09 -19.41
N GLN A 209 -19.13 23.99 -18.09
CA GLN A 209 -18.35 23.03 -17.32
C GLN A 209 -19.05 21.66 -17.27
N ARG A 210 -18.25 20.59 -17.26
CA ARG A 210 -18.70 19.23 -17.02
C ARG A 210 -17.85 18.57 -15.96
N ASN A 211 -18.48 17.65 -15.25
CA ASN A 211 -17.82 16.78 -14.29
C ASN A 211 -17.61 15.41 -14.95
N LEU A 212 -16.41 14.89 -14.81
CA LEU A 212 -15.99 13.58 -15.27
C LEU A 212 -15.32 12.85 -14.11
N THR A 213 -15.55 11.56 -13.98
CA THR A 213 -14.87 10.74 -12.96
C THR A 213 -13.77 9.93 -13.64
N VAL A 214 -12.57 9.92 -13.06
CA VAL A 214 -11.50 8.98 -13.41
C VAL A 214 -11.29 8.03 -12.24
N MET A 215 -11.43 6.74 -12.50
CA MET A 215 -11.12 5.68 -11.54
C MET A 215 -9.68 5.22 -11.75
N MET A 216 -8.89 5.32 -10.68
CA MET A 216 -7.50 4.91 -10.64
C MET A 216 -7.36 3.39 -10.32
N PRO A 217 -6.23 2.74 -10.64
CA PRO A 217 -5.98 1.34 -10.29
C PRO A 217 -6.10 1.03 -8.79
N ASN A 218 -5.76 1.99 -7.94
CA ASN A 218 -5.97 1.91 -6.49
C ASN A 218 -7.42 2.12 -6.06
N GLY A 219 -8.40 2.15 -6.97
CA GLY A 219 -9.82 2.33 -6.62
C GLY A 219 -10.25 3.78 -6.35
N GLN A 220 -9.31 4.73 -6.25
CA GLN A 220 -9.63 6.13 -6.00
C GLN A 220 -10.46 6.73 -7.15
N ASN A 221 -11.55 7.43 -6.81
CA ASN A 221 -12.38 8.16 -7.76
C ASN A 221 -11.99 9.64 -7.77
N ILE A 222 -11.45 10.11 -8.89
CA ILE A 222 -11.06 11.50 -9.09
C ILE A 222 -12.15 12.21 -9.90
N LEU A 223 -12.82 13.18 -9.29
CA LEU A 223 -13.77 14.05 -9.94
C LEU A 223 -13.05 15.22 -10.62
N LEU A 224 -12.98 15.18 -11.94
CA LEU A 224 -12.42 16.24 -12.77
C LEU A 224 -13.50 17.21 -13.24
N LYS A 225 -13.29 18.50 -12.98
CA LYS A 225 -14.07 19.58 -13.59
C LYS A 225 -13.34 20.13 -14.80
N CYS A 226 -13.99 20.11 -15.95
CA CYS A 226 -13.40 20.53 -17.23
C CYS A 226 -14.39 21.28 -18.11
N ASP A 227 -13.88 22.00 -19.11
CA ASP A 227 -14.72 22.62 -20.14
C ASP A 227 -15.23 21.54 -21.11
N VAL A 228 -16.43 21.71 -21.67
CA VAL A 228 -16.98 20.83 -22.71
C VAL A 228 -16.06 20.62 -23.92
N LYS A 229 -15.11 21.52 -24.17
CA LYS A 229 -14.13 21.44 -25.26
C LYS A 229 -12.84 20.70 -24.89
N SER A 230 -12.64 20.37 -23.61
CA SER A 230 -11.46 19.63 -23.15
C SER A 230 -11.36 18.28 -23.85
N ARG A 231 -10.13 17.89 -24.20
CA ARG A 231 -9.82 16.63 -24.86
C ARG A 231 -9.41 15.59 -23.82
N GLY A 232 -9.52 14.32 -24.20
CA GLY A 232 -9.02 13.22 -23.36
C GLY A 232 -7.53 13.30 -23.06
N GLY A 233 -6.74 13.96 -23.92
CA GLY A 233 -5.32 14.25 -23.66
C GLY A 233 -5.15 15.18 -22.47
N ASP A 234 -5.89 16.29 -22.42
CA ASP A 234 -5.84 17.24 -21.30
C ASP A 234 -6.21 16.55 -19.98
N VAL A 235 -7.25 15.71 -20.00
CA VAL A 235 -7.67 14.88 -18.85
C VAL A 235 -6.56 13.92 -18.44
N PHE A 236 -5.92 13.24 -19.39
CA PHE A 236 -4.83 12.32 -19.13
C PHE A 236 -3.62 13.04 -18.51
N ASP A 237 -3.20 14.16 -19.08
CA ASP A 237 -2.05 14.93 -18.60
C ASP A 237 -2.26 15.42 -17.16
N MET A 238 -3.49 15.83 -16.80
CA MET A 238 -3.84 16.17 -15.42
C MET A 238 -3.71 14.97 -14.47
N ILE A 239 -4.22 13.80 -14.87
CA ILE A 239 -4.10 12.58 -14.06
C ILE A 239 -2.63 12.16 -13.91
N ILE A 240 -1.82 12.29 -14.96
CA ILE A 240 -0.38 12.01 -14.91
C ILE A 240 0.35 12.96 -13.96
N ALA A 241 0.01 14.25 -13.99
CA ALA A 241 0.57 15.24 -13.08
C ALA A 241 0.19 14.94 -11.63
N TYR A 242 -1.07 14.62 -11.37
CA TYR A 242 -1.54 14.22 -10.04
C TYR A 242 -0.86 12.95 -9.53
N ALA A 243 -0.78 11.91 -10.37
CA ALA A 243 -0.18 10.62 -10.00
C ALA A 243 1.35 10.63 -10.03
N ASN A 244 1.98 11.76 -10.42
CA ASN A 244 3.42 11.92 -10.56
C ASN A 244 4.10 10.80 -11.38
N LEU A 245 3.47 10.42 -12.51
CA LEU A 245 3.92 9.27 -13.31
C LEU A 245 4.90 9.67 -14.42
N THR A 246 6.19 9.42 -14.19
CA THR A 246 7.25 9.65 -15.19
C THR A 246 7.08 8.76 -16.43
N GLU A 247 6.82 7.47 -16.25
CA GLU A 247 6.66 6.49 -17.36
C GLU A 247 5.19 6.39 -17.84
N HIS A 248 4.50 7.52 -17.95
CA HIS A 248 3.09 7.63 -18.34
C HIS A 248 2.74 6.96 -19.67
N PHE A 249 3.70 6.78 -20.59
CA PHE A 249 3.48 6.20 -21.92
C PHE A 249 3.00 4.74 -21.91
N TYR A 250 3.06 4.04 -20.78
CA TYR A 250 2.46 2.71 -20.61
C TYR A 250 0.95 2.73 -20.38
N PHE A 251 0.40 3.88 -19.96
CA PHE A 251 -0.98 4.00 -19.50
C PHE A 251 -1.88 4.71 -20.52
N GLY A 252 -3.18 4.69 -20.24
CA GLY A 252 -4.19 5.42 -20.99
C GLY A 252 -5.53 5.46 -20.26
N LEU A 253 -6.46 6.25 -20.80
CA LEU A 253 -7.84 6.31 -20.34
C LEU A 253 -8.73 5.36 -21.16
N ALA A 254 -9.56 4.59 -20.48
CA ALA A 254 -10.54 3.69 -21.09
C ALA A 254 -11.97 4.03 -20.62
N TYR A 255 -12.95 3.93 -21.53
CA TYR A 255 -14.37 4.08 -21.22
C TYR A 255 -15.05 2.73 -21.38
N SER A 256 -15.36 2.03 -20.28
CA SER A 256 -15.68 0.59 -20.27
C SER A 256 -14.52 -0.28 -20.81
N ASP A 257 -14.61 -1.62 -20.72
CA ASP A 257 -13.58 -2.59 -21.17
C ASP A 257 -13.12 -2.47 -22.65
N VAL A 258 -13.70 -1.54 -23.42
CA VAL A 258 -13.35 -1.27 -24.82
C VAL A 258 -13.16 0.23 -24.98
N ALA A 259 -11.93 0.69 -25.23
CA ALA A 259 -11.70 2.09 -25.58
C ALA A 259 -12.44 2.44 -26.89
N PRO A 260 -13.45 3.34 -26.90
CA PRO A 260 -14.17 3.66 -28.12
C PRO A 260 -13.37 4.66 -28.96
N ASP A 261 -13.39 4.51 -30.30
CA ASP A 261 -12.95 5.54 -31.27
C ASP A 261 -13.66 6.90 -31.12
N ALA A 262 -14.72 6.95 -30.31
CA ALA A 262 -15.59 8.11 -30.14
C ALA A 262 -15.07 9.11 -29.08
N TRP A 263 -13.78 9.45 -29.10
CA TRP A 263 -13.25 10.56 -28.29
C TRP A 263 -13.56 11.94 -28.89
N LYS A 264 -14.20 12.00 -30.06
CA LYS A 264 -14.60 13.26 -30.70
C LYS A 264 -15.92 13.84 -30.20
N LYS A 265 -16.74 13.09 -29.45
CA LYS A 265 -18.02 13.55 -28.91
C LYS A 265 -18.34 12.82 -27.61
N VAL A 266 -18.21 13.52 -26.47
CA VAL A 266 -18.50 13.01 -25.12
C VAL A 266 -20.02 13.05 -24.86
N PRO A 267 -20.68 11.93 -24.54
CA PRO A 267 -22.10 11.91 -24.16
C PRO A 267 -22.38 12.58 -22.79
N THR A 268 -23.65 12.84 -22.49
CA THR A 268 -24.09 13.84 -21.49
C THR A 268 -24.45 13.27 -20.10
N ALA A 269 -24.36 11.96 -19.86
CA ALA A 269 -24.56 11.33 -18.54
C ALA A 269 -23.21 11.11 -17.84
N THR A 270 -23.13 11.03 -16.51
CA THR A 270 -21.87 10.87 -15.74
C THR A 270 -20.90 9.84 -16.36
N PHE A 271 -19.80 10.32 -16.96
CA PHE A 271 -18.77 9.51 -17.61
C PHE A 271 -17.73 9.08 -16.58
N VAL A 272 -17.57 7.77 -16.37
CA VAL A 272 -16.43 7.20 -15.63
C VAL A 272 -15.39 6.72 -16.65
N LEU A 273 -14.20 7.29 -16.60
CA LEU A 273 -13.02 6.79 -17.28
C LEU A 273 -12.20 5.95 -16.30
N HIS A 274 -11.52 4.93 -16.81
CA HIS A 274 -10.56 4.16 -16.03
C HIS A 274 -9.15 4.49 -16.50
N PHE A 275 -8.27 4.87 -15.58
CA PHE A 275 -6.84 4.93 -15.84
C PHE A 275 -6.29 3.51 -15.82
N ARG A 276 -5.76 3.04 -16.96
CA ARG A 276 -5.33 1.64 -17.11
C ARG A 276 -4.03 1.50 -17.88
N ILE A 277 -3.34 0.40 -17.64
CA ILE A 277 -2.24 -0.09 -18.47
C ILE A 277 -2.76 -0.29 -19.90
N ARG A 278 -2.13 0.39 -20.84
CA ARG A 278 -2.41 0.33 -22.28
C ARG A 278 -1.42 -0.56 -23.01
N TYR A 279 -0.15 -0.52 -22.61
CA TYR A 279 0.92 -1.32 -23.22
C TYR A 279 1.64 -2.13 -22.16
N PHE A 280 1.56 -3.45 -22.26
CA PHE A 280 2.22 -4.35 -21.32
C PHE A 280 3.68 -4.58 -21.72
N VAL A 281 4.58 -4.60 -20.74
CA VAL A 281 6.00 -4.88 -21.00
C VAL A 281 6.23 -6.39 -21.05
N ASN A 282 7.15 -6.84 -21.92
CA ASN A 282 7.54 -8.26 -21.99
C ASN A 282 8.45 -8.68 -20.83
N ASP A 283 9.14 -7.73 -20.21
CA ASP A 283 9.98 -7.91 -19.04
C ASP A 283 9.68 -6.77 -18.07
N VAL A 284 9.15 -7.12 -16.90
CA VAL A 284 8.75 -6.14 -15.87
C VAL A 284 9.94 -5.38 -15.28
N SER A 285 11.17 -5.90 -15.43
CA SER A 285 12.40 -5.22 -14.99
C SER A 285 12.66 -3.91 -15.75
N LEU A 286 11.94 -3.68 -16.84
CA LEU A 286 12.00 -2.45 -17.64
C LEU A 286 11.17 -1.31 -17.06
N LEU A 287 10.33 -1.59 -16.05
CA LEU A 287 9.58 -0.57 -15.31
C LEU A 287 10.53 0.00 -14.25
N LEU A 288 11.06 1.19 -14.50
CA LEU A 288 12.15 1.74 -13.71
C LEU A 288 11.67 2.55 -12.50
N HIS A 289 10.52 3.19 -12.60
CA HIS A 289 10.00 4.07 -11.56
C HIS A 289 9.08 3.30 -10.59
N LYS A 290 9.21 3.55 -9.28
CA LYS A 290 8.44 2.80 -8.26
C LYS A 290 6.93 2.98 -8.42
N LEU A 291 6.47 4.21 -8.67
CA LEU A 291 5.06 4.50 -8.92
C LEU A 291 4.52 3.78 -10.17
N THR A 292 5.32 3.62 -11.23
CA THR A 292 4.89 2.86 -12.42
C THR A 292 4.68 1.39 -12.08
N ARG A 293 5.63 0.77 -11.36
CA ARG A 293 5.53 -0.63 -10.91
C ARG A 293 4.31 -0.83 -10.02
N HIS A 294 4.11 0.07 -9.07
CA HIS A 294 2.98 0.04 -8.16
C HIS A 294 1.64 0.12 -8.90
N GLN A 295 1.47 1.02 -9.87
CA GLN A 295 0.26 1.07 -10.70
C GLN A 295 0.06 -0.20 -11.55
N TYR A 296 1.14 -0.84 -12.01
CA TYR A 296 1.06 -2.15 -12.66
C TYR A 296 0.60 -3.24 -11.70
N TYR A 297 1.17 -3.27 -10.49
CA TYR A 297 0.87 -4.22 -9.44
C TYR A 297 -0.61 -4.16 -9.07
N LEU A 298 -1.14 -2.96 -8.77
CA LEU A 298 -2.54 -2.75 -8.39
C LEU A 298 -3.52 -3.25 -9.46
N GLN A 299 -3.30 -2.87 -10.72
CA GLN A 299 -4.20 -3.30 -11.80
C GLN A 299 -4.16 -4.81 -12.01
N LEU A 300 -2.96 -5.41 -12.08
CA LEU A 300 -2.82 -6.85 -12.31
C LEU A 300 -3.34 -7.67 -11.13
N ARG A 301 -3.14 -7.20 -9.90
CA ARG A 301 -3.70 -7.84 -8.71
C ARG A 301 -5.22 -7.84 -8.75
N ARG A 302 -5.84 -6.72 -9.11
CA ARG A 302 -7.29 -6.67 -9.31
C ARG A 302 -7.74 -7.63 -10.41
N ASP A 303 -7.00 -7.71 -11.51
CA ASP A 303 -7.31 -8.61 -12.62
C ASP A 303 -7.26 -10.10 -12.21
N ILE A 304 -6.36 -10.48 -11.29
CA ILE A 304 -6.33 -11.83 -10.70
C ILE A 304 -7.53 -12.05 -9.77
N LEU A 305 -7.80 -11.12 -8.85
CA LEU A 305 -8.89 -11.25 -7.87
C LEU A 305 -10.28 -11.34 -8.51
N ASP A 306 -10.48 -10.60 -9.61
CA ASP A 306 -11.72 -10.59 -10.39
C ASP A 306 -11.80 -11.71 -11.44
N ASP A 307 -10.84 -12.66 -11.45
CA ASP A 307 -10.74 -13.74 -12.44
C ASP A 307 -10.68 -13.25 -13.91
N ARG A 308 -10.29 -11.99 -14.15
CA ARG A 308 -10.06 -11.45 -15.51
C ARG A 308 -8.80 -12.07 -16.13
N LEU A 309 -7.77 -12.21 -15.30
CA LEU A 309 -6.53 -12.92 -15.59
C LEU A 309 -6.50 -14.22 -14.78
N SER A 310 -6.70 -15.35 -15.44
CA SER A 310 -6.76 -16.65 -14.76
C SER A 310 -5.36 -17.21 -14.47
N CYS A 311 -5.19 -17.76 -13.28
CA CYS A 311 -4.01 -18.56 -12.90
C CYS A 311 -4.43 -19.86 -12.19
N ASN A 312 -3.48 -20.77 -11.98
CA ASN A 312 -3.75 -21.98 -11.18
C ASN A 312 -3.78 -21.64 -9.67
N GLU A 313 -4.25 -22.58 -8.86
CA GLU A 313 -4.43 -22.40 -7.41
C GLU A 313 -3.11 -22.05 -6.70
N GLU A 314 -2.04 -22.80 -6.99
CA GLU A 314 -0.70 -22.58 -6.43
C GLU A 314 -0.17 -21.17 -6.72
N THR A 315 -0.27 -20.72 -7.98
CA THR A 315 0.15 -19.37 -8.38
C THR A 315 -0.73 -18.32 -7.71
N CYS A 316 -2.04 -18.55 -7.59
CA CYS A 316 -2.94 -17.61 -6.93
C CYS A 316 -2.58 -17.42 -5.44
N LEU A 317 -2.28 -18.51 -4.73
CA LEU A 317 -1.87 -18.45 -3.33
C LEU A 317 -0.51 -17.78 -3.16
N PHE A 318 0.45 -18.10 -4.04
CA PHE A 318 1.76 -17.46 -4.05
C PHE A 318 1.66 -15.95 -4.29
N LEU A 319 0.87 -15.52 -5.27
CA LEU A 319 0.59 -14.11 -5.55
C LEU A 319 -0.13 -13.43 -4.36
N GLY A 320 -1.06 -14.12 -3.71
CA GLY A 320 -1.72 -13.65 -2.50
C GLY A 320 -0.74 -13.42 -1.34
N ALA A 321 0.22 -14.34 -1.15
CA ALA A 321 1.25 -14.21 -0.13
C ALA A 321 2.25 -13.07 -0.40
N LEU A 322 2.60 -12.82 -1.66
CA LEU A 322 3.40 -11.65 -2.04
C LEU A 322 2.61 -10.34 -1.80
N ALA A 323 1.30 -10.34 -2.05
CA ALA A 323 0.46 -9.19 -1.74
C ALA A 323 0.33 -8.95 -0.22
N LEU A 324 0.28 -10.01 0.59
CA LEU A 324 0.35 -9.86 2.05
C LEU A 324 1.69 -9.25 2.49
N GLN A 325 2.81 -9.73 1.95
CA GLN A 325 4.14 -9.19 2.25
C GLN A 325 4.24 -7.71 1.84
N ALA A 326 3.69 -7.35 0.68
CA ALA A 326 3.70 -5.97 0.20
C ALA A 326 2.92 -4.99 1.10
N GLU A 327 1.88 -5.48 1.78
CA GLU A 327 0.98 -4.64 2.57
C GLU A 327 1.24 -4.68 4.08
N PHE A 328 1.72 -5.80 4.60
CA PHE A 328 1.92 -6.03 6.04
C PHE A 328 3.40 -6.22 6.42
N GLY A 329 4.32 -6.29 5.45
CA GLY A 329 5.70 -6.67 5.72
C GLY A 329 5.80 -8.10 6.23
N ASP A 330 6.75 -8.37 7.12
CA ASP A 330 7.01 -9.72 7.61
C ASP A 330 5.82 -10.31 8.37
N SER A 331 5.49 -11.56 8.05
CA SER A 331 4.47 -12.31 8.78
C SER A 331 4.85 -12.44 10.25
N MET A 332 4.06 -11.82 11.13
CA MET A 332 4.15 -11.97 12.60
C MET A 332 2.85 -12.61 13.17
N PRO A 333 2.57 -13.91 12.94
CA PRO A 333 1.33 -14.54 13.41
C PRO A 333 1.18 -14.56 14.94
N GLU A 334 2.28 -14.54 15.68
CA GLU A 334 2.32 -14.41 17.13
C GLU A 334 1.87 -13.04 17.62
N VAL A 335 2.05 -11.99 16.80
CA VAL A 335 1.62 -10.62 17.08
C VAL A 335 0.22 -10.40 16.52
N TYR A 336 -0.03 -10.69 15.25
CA TYR A 336 -1.31 -10.35 14.62
C TYR A 336 -2.42 -11.42 14.75
N GLY A 337 -2.11 -12.55 15.39
CA GLY A 337 -2.95 -13.74 15.35
C GLY A 337 -3.07 -14.32 13.93
N LYS A 338 -3.91 -15.33 13.72
CA LYS A 338 -4.10 -15.94 12.37
C LYS A 338 -5.13 -15.21 11.48
N ASN A 339 -5.65 -14.05 11.89
CA ASN A 339 -6.82 -13.40 11.26
C ASN A 339 -6.59 -11.91 10.90
N TYR A 340 -5.35 -11.49 10.71
CA TYR A 340 -5.04 -10.07 10.40
C TYR A 340 -5.33 -9.65 8.96
N TYR A 341 -5.76 -10.59 8.14
CA TYR A 341 -6.19 -10.33 6.78
C TYR A 341 -7.46 -11.12 6.46
N GLN A 342 -8.20 -10.63 5.47
CA GLN A 342 -9.37 -11.30 4.90
C GLN A 342 -8.96 -12.02 3.62
N PRO A 343 -9.01 -13.36 3.55
CA PRO A 343 -8.58 -14.11 2.35
C PRO A 343 -9.22 -13.66 1.04
N GLU A 344 -10.45 -13.14 1.12
CA GLU A 344 -11.24 -12.60 0.01
C GLU A 344 -10.55 -11.42 -0.70
N HIS A 345 -9.60 -10.77 -0.03
CA HIS A 345 -8.83 -9.65 -0.57
C HIS A 345 -7.49 -10.07 -1.23
N TYR A 346 -7.08 -11.33 -1.07
CA TYR A 346 -5.77 -11.82 -1.54
C TYR A 346 -5.87 -13.01 -2.49
N VAL A 347 -7.01 -13.68 -2.51
CA VAL A 347 -7.24 -14.87 -3.34
C VAL A 347 -8.47 -14.68 -4.22
N SER A 348 -8.39 -15.16 -5.46
CA SER A 348 -9.48 -15.05 -6.42
C SER A 348 -10.73 -15.82 -5.98
N LYS A 349 -11.89 -15.34 -6.45
CA LYS A 349 -13.20 -15.96 -6.15
C LYS A 349 -13.23 -17.43 -6.55
N SER A 350 -12.61 -17.76 -7.68
CA SER A 350 -12.54 -19.14 -8.17
C SER A 350 -11.77 -20.09 -7.23
N VAL A 351 -10.69 -19.63 -6.59
CA VAL A 351 -9.89 -20.45 -5.65
C VAL A 351 -10.57 -20.54 -4.29
N LEU A 352 -11.17 -19.45 -3.79
CA LEU A 352 -11.96 -19.44 -2.56
C LEU A 352 -13.12 -20.46 -2.58
N GLN A 353 -13.69 -20.73 -3.76
CA GLN A 353 -14.76 -21.72 -3.93
C GLN A 353 -14.24 -23.17 -4.00
N LYS A 354 -12.97 -23.39 -4.35
CA LYS A 354 -12.39 -24.73 -4.53
C LYS A 354 -11.68 -25.26 -3.29
N MET A 355 -11.17 -24.37 -2.44
CA MET A 355 -10.44 -24.73 -1.23
C MET A 355 -11.26 -24.51 0.04
N ALA A 356 -11.10 -25.40 1.02
CA ALA A 356 -11.67 -25.20 2.34
C ALA A 356 -10.96 -24.04 3.06
N MET A 357 -11.75 -23.12 3.63
CA MET A 357 -11.24 -21.88 4.24
C MET A 357 -10.11 -22.08 5.26
N PRO A 358 -10.14 -23.09 6.16
CA PRO A 358 -9.04 -23.33 7.09
C PRO A 358 -7.73 -23.69 6.39
N CYS A 359 -7.77 -24.57 5.38
CA CYS A 359 -6.60 -24.99 4.61
C CYS A 359 -6.00 -23.82 3.83
N LEU A 360 -6.87 -22.99 3.24
CA LEU A 360 -6.45 -21.81 2.49
C LEU A 360 -5.72 -20.80 3.40
N LYS A 361 -6.28 -20.50 4.58
CA LYS A 361 -5.63 -19.59 5.54
C LYS A 361 -4.29 -20.12 6.03
N GLU A 362 -4.21 -21.42 6.33
CA GLU A 362 -2.97 -22.06 6.77
C GLU A 362 -1.88 -21.98 5.69
N GLU A 363 -2.24 -22.28 4.44
CA GLU A 363 -1.30 -22.26 3.33
C GLU A 363 -0.85 -20.84 2.98
N LEU A 364 -1.75 -19.86 2.97
CA LEU A 364 -1.38 -18.45 2.77
C LEU A 364 -0.44 -17.94 3.87
N LEU A 365 -0.71 -18.26 5.14
CA LEU A 365 0.18 -17.87 6.24
C LEU A 365 1.57 -18.50 6.09
N ARG A 366 1.62 -19.79 5.71
CA ARG A 366 2.89 -20.49 5.46
C ARG A 366 3.67 -19.84 4.33
N LEU A 367 3.00 -19.48 3.23
CA LEU A 367 3.63 -18.82 2.09
C LEU A 367 4.06 -17.38 2.42
N HIS A 368 3.28 -16.64 3.19
CA HIS A 368 3.64 -15.29 3.64
C HIS A 368 4.91 -15.33 4.50
N ALA A 369 5.00 -16.26 5.46
CA ALA A 369 6.20 -16.43 6.27
C ALA A 369 7.47 -16.77 5.46
N ASN A 370 7.34 -17.38 4.27
CA ASN A 370 8.49 -17.66 3.41
C ASN A 370 9.07 -16.41 2.73
N ASN A 371 8.34 -15.30 2.74
CA ASN A 371 8.76 -14.03 2.14
C ASN A 371 9.45 -13.09 3.15
N ALA A 372 9.81 -13.58 4.34
CA ALA A 372 10.41 -12.77 5.39
C ALA A 372 11.65 -12.00 4.93
N ASN A 373 11.80 -10.78 5.44
CA ASN A 373 12.80 -9.77 5.09
C ASN A 373 12.66 -9.17 3.68
N MET A 374 11.59 -9.48 2.94
CA MET A 374 11.32 -8.87 1.65
C MET A 374 10.63 -7.53 1.85
N THR A 375 11.17 -6.47 1.24
CA THR A 375 10.55 -5.14 1.26
C THR A 375 9.25 -5.11 0.44
N ALA A 376 8.41 -4.10 0.66
CA ALA A 376 7.18 -3.94 -0.09
C ALA A 376 7.43 -3.84 -1.61
N GLU A 377 8.44 -3.08 -2.02
CA GLU A 377 8.80 -2.90 -3.43
C GLU A 377 9.34 -4.19 -4.07
N GLU A 378 10.08 -5.00 -3.32
CA GLU A 378 10.56 -6.30 -3.79
C GLU A 378 9.41 -7.30 -3.94
N ALA A 379 8.48 -7.31 -2.99
CA ALA A 379 7.29 -8.14 -3.04
C ALA A 379 6.40 -7.79 -4.25
N GLU A 380 6.18 -6.50 -4.51
CA GLU A 380 5.48 -6.04 -5.70
C GLU A 380 6.20 -6.43 -7.00
N LEU A 381 7.52 -6.27 -7.05
CA LEU A 381 8.30 -6.64 -8.23
C LEU A 381 8.24 -8.15 -8.49
N GLU A 382 8.33 -8.98 -7.46
CA GLU A 382 8.24 -10.44 -7.59
C GLU A 382 6.82 -10.88 -7.98
N PHE A 383 5.80 -10.19 -7.47
CA PHE A 383 4.41 -10.37 -7.91
C PHE A 383 4.29 -10.13 -9.41
N LEU A 384 4.81 -8.99 -9.89
CA LEU A 384 4.79 -8.65 -11.31
C LEU A 384 5.57 -9.65 -12.16
N LYS A 385 6.75 -10.11 -11.69
CA LYS A 385 7.56 -11.12 -12.39
C LYS A 385 6.85 -12.45 -12.53
N SER A 386 6.04 -12.82 -11.56
CA SER A 386 5.23 -14.03 -11.57
C SER A 386 4.03 -13.89 -12.50
N VAL A 387 3.32 -12.75 -12.43
CA VAL A 387 2.17 -12.47 -13.28
C VAL A 387 2.54 -12.41 -14.77
N GLN A 388 3.69 -11.86 -15.15
CA GLN A 388 4.09 -11.80 -16.57
C GLN A 388 4.28 -13.18 -17.23
N GLN A 389 4.46 -14.25 -16.43
CA GLN A 389 4.58 -15.62 -16.94
C GLN A 389 3.21 -16.23 -17.31
N LEU A 390 2.10 -15.61 -16.90
CA LEU A 390 0.77 -16.13 -17.15
C LEU A 390 0.45 -16.12 -18.66
N PRO A 391 -0.21 -17.15 -19.21
CA PRO A 391 -0.47 -17.28 -20.65
C PRO A 391 -1.28 -16.13 -21.26
N GLU A 392 -2.10 -15.47 -20.44
CA GLU A 392 -3.02 -14.39 -20.84
C GLU A 392 -2.55 -13.02 -20.34
N TYR A 393 -1.33 -12.91 -19.80
CA TYR A 393 -0.75 -11.63 -19.41
C TYR A 393 -0.70 -10.65 -20.58
N GLY A 394 -1.26 -9.45 -20.36
CA GLY A 394 -1.31 -8.38 -21.34
C GLY A 394 -2.14 -8.68 -22.59
N VAL A 395 -3.06 -9.66 -22.53
CA VAL A 395 -3.96 -10.01 -23.64
C VAL A 395 -5.25 -9.20 -23.57
N LEU A 396 -5.49 -8.37 -24.58
CA LEU A 396 -6.71 -7.58 -24.73
C LEU A 396 -7.75 -8.36 -25.54
N PHE A 397 -8.80 -8.84 -24.86
CA PHE A 397 -9.81 -9.72 -25.46
C PHE A 397 -10.95 -8.97 -26.14
N HIS A 398 -11.33 -9.44 -27.33
CA HIS A 398 -12.48 -8.93 -28.09
C HIS A 398 -13.29 -10.06 -28.70
N ARG A 399 -14.62 -9.96 -28.60
CA ARG A 399 -15.54 -10.95 -29.18
C ARG A 399 -15.49 -10.93 -30.70
N ALA A 400 -15.43 -12.13 -31.29
CA ALA A 400 -15.48 -12.33 -32.72
C ALA A 400 -16.34 -13.56 -33.07
N GLY A 401 -16.65 -13.73 -34.34
CA GLY A 401 -17.31 -14.90 -34.91
C GLY A 401 -16.54 -15.44 -36.10
N ARG A 402 -16.77 -16.71 -36.44
CA ARG A 402 -16.19 -17.33 -37.64
C ARG A 402 -17.00 -16.91 -38.87
N GLU A 403 -16.34 -16.76 -40.01
CA GLU A 403 -17.03 -16.45 -41.27
C GLU A 403 -18.02 -17.55 -41.68
N LYS A 404 -17.64 -18.83 -41.49
CA LYS A 404 -18.46 -19.99 -41.90
C LYS A 404 -19.65 -20.29 -40.96
N LYS A 405 -19.61 -19.80 -39.71
CA LYS A 405 -20.69 -19.91 -38.69
C LYS A 405 -20.58 -18.74 -37.70
N PRO A 406 -21.37 -17.67 -37.85
CA PRO A 406 -21.28 -16.48 -37.00
C PRO A 406 -22.05 -16.70 -35.68
N VAL A 407 -21.57 -17.61 -34.83
CA VAL A 407 -22.01 -17.67 -33.43
C VAL A 407 -21.08 -16.74 -32.64
N PHE A 408 -21.61 -15.60 -32.21
CA PHE A 408 -20.86 -14.64 -31.40
C PHE A 408 -20.80 -15.13 -29.95
N GLY A 409 -19.59 -15.24 -29.40
CA GLY A 409 -19.36 -15.70 -28.02
C GLY A 409 -18.52 -16.97 -27.90
N GLU A 410 -18.43 -17.77 -28.97
CA GLU A 410 -17.57 -18.97 -29.00
C GLU A 410 -16.10 -18.66 -29.34
N LEU A 411 -15.82 -17.44 -29.81
CA LEU A 411 -14.50 -17.02 -30.28
C LEU A 411 -14.10 -15.66 -29.69
N LEU A 412 -12.88 -15.58 -29.16
CA LEU A 412 -12.25 -14.33 -28.73
C LEU A 412 -10.96 -14.09 -29.52
N LEU A 413 -10.71 -12.83 -29.86
CA LEU A 413 -9.44 -12.34 -30.36
C LEU A 413 -8.70 -11.68 -29.20
N GLY A 414 -7.51 -12.17 -28.88
CA GLY A 414 -6.60 -11.57 -27.91
C GLY A 414 -5.49 -10.82 -28.62
N VAL A 415 -5.40 -9.50 -28.41
CA VAL A 415 -4.30 -8.68 -28.94
C VAL A 415 -3.28 -8.44 -27.83
N CYS A 416 -2.00 -8.73 -28.06
CA CYS A 416 -0.95 -8.58 -27.05
C CYS A 416 0.39 -8.15 -27.65
N ALA A 417 1.40 -7.99 -26.80
CA ALA A 417 2.77 -7.66 -27.16
C ALA A 417 3.37 -8.56 -28.25
N LYS A 418 2.99 -9.85 -28.27
CA LYS A 418 3.56 -10.88 -29.15
C LYS A 418 2.83 -11.01 -30.50
N GLY A 419 1.57 -10.56 -30.58
CA GLY A 419 0.74 -10.80 -31.76
C GLY A 419 -0.76 -10.77 -31.48
N VAL A 420 -1.50 -11.45 -32.36
CA VAL A 420 -2.92 -11.74 -32.18
C VAL A 420 -3.10 -13.24 -31.91
N ILE A 421 -3.83 -13.58 -30.86
CA ILE A 421 -4.16 -14.95 -30.47
C ILE A 421 -5.66 -15.15 -30.64
N VAL A 422 -6.07 -16.27 -31.22
CA VAL A 422 -7.47 -16.66 -31.32
C VAL A 422 -7.75 -17.67 -30.23
N TYR A 423 -8.79 -17.42 -29.45
CA TYR A 423 -9.25 -18.31 -28.40
C TYR A 423 -10.62 -18.88 -28.74
N GLU A 424 -10.79 -20.16 -28.49
CA GLU A 424 -12.08 -20.83 -28.45
C GLU A 424 -12.57 -20.84 -27.01
N VAL A 425 -13.84 -20.50 -26.80
CA VAL A 425 -14.45 -20.48 -25.47
C VAL A 425 -15.36 -21.70 -25.33
N ILE A 426 -14.98 -22.63 -24.47
CA ILE A 426 -15.72 -23.88 -24.19
C ILE A 426 -15.95 -23.95 -22.68
N ASN A 427 -17.21 -24.05 -22.25
CA ASN A 427 -17.59 -24.07 -20.81
C ASN A 427 -16.98 -22.90 -20.02
N ASN A 428 -17.01 -21.68 -20.58
CA ASN A 428 -16.34 -20.47 -20.05
C ASN A 428 -14.81 -20.57 -19.90
N SER A 429 -14.16 -21.65 -20.36
CA SER A 429 -12.71 -21.76 -20.43
C SER A 429 -12.19 -21.30 -21.79
N ARG A 430 -11.12 -20.50 -21.78
CA ARG A 430 -10.47 -19.97 -22.99
C ARG A 430 -9.33 -20.90 -23.38
N THR A 431 -9.37 -21.43 -24.59
CA THR A 431 -8.27 -22.24 -25.15
C THR A 431 -7.72 -21.57 -26.40
N ALA A 432 -6.41 -21.29 -26.42
CA ALA A 432 -5.76 -20.67 -27.57
C ALA A 432 -5.69 -21.66 -28.75
N SER A 433 -6.37 -21.33 -29.85
CA SER A 433 -6.45 -22.17 -31.06
C SER A 433 -5.49 -21.74 -32.17
N LEU A 434 -5.28 -20.44 -32.37
CA LEU A 434 -4.35 -19.90 -33.38
C LEU A 434 -3.51 -18.76 -32.79
N ARG A 435 -2.25 -18.64 -33.24
CA ARG A 435 -1.34 -17.56 -32.85
C ARG A 435 -0.75 -16.92 -34.09
N PHE A 436 -0.94 -15.62 -34.24
CA PHE A 436 -0.39 -14.80 -35.32
C PHE A 436 0.67 -13.88 -34.73
N HIS A 437 1.94 -14.30 -34.80
CA HIS A 437 3.04 -13.46 -34.36
C HIS A 437 3.22 -12.26 -35.27
N TRP A 438 3.63 -11.12 -34.72
CA TRP A 438 3.84 -9.90 -35.50
C TRP A 438 4.82 -10.11 -36.68
N ARG A 439 5.91 -10.87 -36.46
CA ARG A 439 6.90 -11.21 -37.51
C ARG A 439 6.35 -12.07 -38.65
N GLU A 440 5.29 -12.82 -38.39
CA GLU A 440 4.65 -13.75 -39.34
C GLU A 440 3.37 -13.16 -39.96
N THR A 441 3.04 -11.92 -39.59
CA THR A 441 1.83 -11.22 -40.05
C THR A 441 2.23 -10.15 -41.06
N SER A 442 1.75 -10.29 -42.30
CA SER A 442 2.07 -9.34 -43.38
C SER A 442 1.14 -8.13 -43.41
N ASN A 443 -0.15 -8.35 -43.16
CA ASN A 443 -1.15 -7.29 -43.21
C ASN A 443 -2.32 -7.59 -42.27
N ILE A 444 -2.86 -6.54 -41.66
CA ILE A 444 -4.07 -6.58 -40.82
C ILE A 444 -5.01 -5.50 -41.33
N THR A 445 -6.17 -5.91 -41.83
CA THR A 445 -7.12 -5.00 -42.49
C THR A 445 -8.53 -5.20 -41.98
N SER A 446 -9.35 -4.16 -42.08
CA SER A 446 -10.77 -4.21 -41.78
C SER A 446 -11.60 -3.90 -43.03
N ALA A 447 -12.66 -4.65 -43.24
CA ALA A 447 -13.60 -4.46 -44.34
C ALA A 447 -15.03 -4.69 -43.86
N ARG A 448 -15.82 -3.62 -43.75
CA ARG A 448 -17.14 -3.66 -43.08
C ARG A 448 -17.00 -4.24 -41.66
N ARG A 449 -17.62 -5.38 -41.38
CA ARG A 449 -17.55 -6.10 -40.09
C ARG A 449 -16.43 -7.15 -40.05
N LYS A 450 -15.67 -7.33 -41.14
CA LYS A 450 -14.60 -8.32 -41.23
C LYS A 450 -13.30 -7.73 -40.69
N PHE A 451 -12.65 -8.46 -39.80
CA PHE A 451 -11.27 -8.28 -39.37
C PHE A 451 -10.43 -9.37 -40.02
N ILE A 452 -9.40 -8.99 -40.79
CA ILE A 452 -8.69 -9.88 -41.69
C ILE A 452 -7.20 -9.84 -41.36
N ILE A 453 -6.63 -10.99 -41.04
CA ILE A 453 -5.20 -11.19 -40.80
C ILE A 453 -4.62 -12.01 -41.96
N GLU A 454 -3.54 -11.51 -42.56
CA GLU A 454 -2.83 -12.19 -43.63
C GLU A 454 -1.44 -12.63 -43.19
N SER A 455 -1.19 -13.95 -43.24
CA SER A 455 0.11 -14.53 -42.91
C SER A 455 1.15 -14.23 -43.99
N SER A 456 2.35 -13.80 -43.58
CA SER A 456 3.44 -13.48 -44.49
C SER A 456 4.00 -14.72 -45.20
N THR A 457 4.05 -15.87 -44.50
CA THR A 457 4.60 -17.13 -44.98
C THR A 457 3.66 -17.89 -45.90
N SER A 458 2.38 -17.98 -45.54
CA SER A 458 1.40 -18.79 -46.30
C SER A 458 0.55 -17.99 -47.27
N LYS A 459 0.55 -16.64 -47.19
CA LYS A 459 -0.37 -15.74 -47.90
C LYS A 459 -1.86 -16.06 -47.67
N LYS A 460 -2.16 -16.88 -46.66
CA LYS A 460 -3.52 -17.27 -46.28
C LYS A 460 -4.16 -16.13 -45.50
N LYS A 461 -5.39 -15.78 -45.88
CA LYS A 461 -6.24 -14.80 -45.18
C LYS A 461 -7.12 -15.50 -44.16
N HIS A 462 -7.05 -15.03 -42.93
CA HIS A 462 -7.92 -15.45 -41.83
C HIS A 462 -8.93 -14.34 -41.58
N ILE A 463 -10.22 -14.67 -41.71
CA ILE A 463 -11.31 -13.70 -41.66
C ILE A 463 -12.15 -13.96 -40.40
N PHE A 464 -12.27 -12.93 -39.57
CA PHE A 464 -13.07 -12.92 -38.35
C PHE A 464 -14.18 -11.88 -38.46
N LEU A 465 -15.38 -12.21 -37.98
CA LEU A 465 -16.52 -11.31 -37.99
C LEU A 465 -16.66 -10.62 -36.64
N THR A 466 -16.82 -9.30 -36.66
CA THR A 466 -17.11 -8.49 -35.47
C THR A 466 -18.59 -8.11 -35.43
N GLU A 467 -19.09 -7.70 -34.27
CA GLU A 467 -20.47 -7.25 -34.10
C GLU A 467 -20.77 -5.99 -34.93
N LYS A 468 -19.83 -5.05 -34.99
CA LYS A 468 -19.98 -3.74 -35.65
C LYS A 468 -18.72 -3.41 -36.44
N SER A 469 -18.88 -2.72 -37.57
CA SER A 469 -17.74 -2.30 -38.40
C SER A 469 -16.73 -1.43 -37.66
N LYS A 470 -17.21 -0.61 -36.70
CA LYS A 470 -16.35 0.17 -35.81
C LYS A 470 -15.41 -0.70 -34.98
N VAL A 471 -15.85 -1.88 -34.54
CA VAL A 471 -15.00 -2.80 -33.76
C VAL A 471 -13.90 -3.40 -34.63
N ALA A 472 -14.21 -3.79 -35.87
CA ALA A 472 -13.20 -4.27 -36.81
C ALA A 472 -12.12 -3.21 -37.09
N LYS A 473 -12.52 -1.95 -37.28
CA LYS A 473 -11.58 -0.84 -37.45
C LYS A 473 -10.72 -0.61 -36.21
N TYR A 474 -11.37 -0.51 -35.04
CA TYR A 474 -10.70 -0.37 -33.76
C TYR A 474 -9.65 -1.48 -33.54
N LEU A 475 -9.98 -2.74 -33.84
CA LEU A 475 -9.03 -3.85 -33.72
C LEU A 475 -7.79 -3.69 -34.62
N CYS A 476 -7.94 -3.19 -35.85
CA CYS A 476 -6.80 -2.87 -36.71
C CYS A 476 -5.93 -1.77 -36.13
N ASP A 477 -6.56 -0.71 -35.62
CA ASP A 477 -5.86 0.43 -35.02
C ASP A 477 -5.14 0.00 -33.73
N LEU A 478 -5.78 -0.85 -32.91
CA LEU A 478 -5.20 -1.46 -31.71
C LEU A 478 -3.99 -2.34 -32.06
N CYS A 479 -4.11 -3.23 -33.05
CA CYS A 479 -2.99 -4.06 -33.49
C CYS A 479 -1.82 -3.22 -33.99
N SER A 480 -2.10 -2.16 -34.76
CA SER A 480 -1.09 -1.25 -35.29
C SER A 480 -0.39 -0.48 -34.17
N ALA A 481 -1.15 0.02 -33.19
CA ALA A 481 -0.61 0.73 -32.03
C ALA A 481 0.25 -0.20 -31.15
N GLN A 482 -0.25 -1.39 -30.82
CA GLN A 482 0.48 -2.40 -30.04
C GLN A 482 1.77 -2.80 -30.76
N HIS A 483 1.71 -3.12 -32.06
CA HIS A 483 2.90 -3.50 -32.82
C HIS A 483 3.92 -2.37 -32.91
N LYS A 484 3.47 -1.13 -33.16
CA LYS A 484 4.34 0.07 -33.22
C LYS A 484 5.06 0.28 -31.89
N PHE A 485 4.32 0.27 -30.78
CA PHE A 485 4.86 0.48 -29.44
C PHE A 485 5.93 -0.57 -29.11
N HIS A 486 5.61 -1.86 -29.30
CA HIS A 486 6.56 -2.93 -28.98
C HIS A 486 7.77 -2.95 -29.90
N ARG A 487 7.62 -2.60 -31.18
CA ARG A 487 8.76 -2.47 -32.09
C ARG A 487 9.69 -1.34 -31.65
N GLU A 488 9.12 -0.20 -31.25
CA GLU A 488 9.89 0.94 -30.74
C GLU A 488 10.57 0.61 -29.41
N MET A 489 9.86 -0.06 -28.50
CA MET A 489 10.41 -0.50 -27.22
C MET A 489 11.56 -1.49 -27.39
N ASN A 490 11.40 -2.50 -28.24
CA ASN A 490 12.46 -3.48 -28.55
C ASN A 490 13.65 -2.82 -29.25
N SER A 491 13.41 -1.84 -30.14
CA SER A 491 14.48 -1.07 -30.76
C SER A 491 15.24 -0.26 -29.71
N ARG A 492 14.55 0.42 -28.79
CA ARG A 492 15.17 1.14 -27.69
C ARG A 492 15.97 0.19 -26.80
N GLN A 493 15.48 -1.02 -26.51
CA GLN A 493 16.25 -2.06 -25.79
C GLN A 493 17.49 -2.51 -26.52
N LEU A 494 17.40 -2.78 -27.82
CA LEU A 494 18.54 -3.20 -28.61
C LEU A 494 19.58 -2.08 -28.70
N SER A 495 19.14 -0.83 -28.89
CA SER A 495 20.01 0.35 -28.82
C SER A 495 20.59 0.56 -27.41
N ARG A 496 19.83 0.27 -26.34
CA ARG A 496 20.30 0.28 -24.94
C ARG A 496 21.36 -0.79 -24.68
N SER A 497 21.28 -1.95 -25.34
CA SER A 497 22.31 -2.99 -25.25
C SER A 497 23.60 -2.64 -26.01
N LEU A 498 23.58 -1.62 -26.87
CA LEU A 498 24.68 -1.21 -27.77
C LEU A 498 25.25 0.19 -27.46
N ALA A 499 24.64 0.95 -26.55
CA ALA A 499 25.11 2.26 -26.09
C ALA A 499 26.02 2.13 -24.86
N SER A 500 26.95 3.07 -24.63
CA SER A 500 27.83 3.05 -23.44
C SER A 500 27.02 3.19 -22.14
N GLU A 501 27.50 2.51 -21.09
CA GLU A 501 26.84 2.38 -19.78
C GLU A 501 26.41 3.73 -19.15
N GLU A 502 27.07 4.83 -19.47
CA GLU A 502 26.88 6.16 -18.85
C GLU A 502 25.48 6.76 -19.03
N SER A 503 24.87 6.67 -20.23
CA SER A 503 23.55 7.29 -20.48
C SER A 503 22.40 6.55 -19.78
N ILE A 504 22.59 5.24 -19.58
CA ILE A 504 21.66 4.34 -18.91
C ILE A 504 21.78 4.47 -17.40
N VAL A 505 23.02 4.56 -16.90
CA VAL A 505 23.29 4.95 -15.51
C VAL A 505 22.65 6.31 -15.25
N GLN A 506 22.72 7.29 -16.15
CA GLN A 506 22.12 8.61 -15.94
C GLN A 506 20.60 8.56 -15.74
N TYR A 507 19.83 7.93 -16.63
CA TYR A 507 18.36 7.90 -16.51
C TYR A 507 17.89 6.99 -15.36
N ALA A 508 18.53 5.83 -15.18
CA ALA A 508 18.24 4.95 -14.05
C ALA A 508 18.69 5.59 -12.73
N ALA A 509 19.79 6.34 -12.71
CA ALA A 509 20.21 7.14 -11.56
C ALA A 509 19.20 8.24 -11.29
N VAL A 510 18.69 8.98 -12.27
CA VAL A 510 17.64 9.99 -12.04
C VAL A 510 16.40 9.37 -11.40
N CYS A 511 15.93 8.22 -11.91
CA CYS A 511 14.79 7.52 -11.31
C CYS A 511 15.12 7.02 -9.88
N ARG A 512 16.33 6.49 -9.67
CA ARG A 512 16.78 6.03 -8.34
C ARG A 512 16.98 7.18 -7.36
N THR A 513 17.48 8.33 -7.80
CA THR A 513 17.65 9.54 -6.98
C THR A 513 16.30 10.08 -6.56
N GLN A 514 15.33 10.18 -7.49
CA GLN A 514 13.95 10.56 -7.13
C GLN A 514 13.31 9.57 -6.15
N ASN A 515 13.57 8.26 -6.29
CA ASN A 515 13.09 7.28 -5.31
C ASN A 515 13.75 7.49 -3.94
N ASN A 516 15.08 7.63 -3.89
CA ASN A 516 15.83 7.80 -2.64
C ASN A 516 15.52 9.13 -1.93
N GLU A 517 15.22 10.20 -2.66
CA GLU A 517 14.80 11.48 -2.07
C GLU A 517 13.46 11.37 -1.34
N LEU A 518 12.53 10.56 -1.86
CA LEU A 518 11.25 10.28 -1.20
C LEU A 518 11.44 9.46 0.09
N ASP A 519 12.35 8.49 0.07
CA ASP A 519 12.58 7.58 1.21
C ASP A 519 13.45 8.25 2.30
N ALA A 520 14.49 9.00 1.92
CA ALA A 520 15.36 9.71 2.85
C ALA A 520 14.65 10.86 3.59
N ALA A 521 13.65 11.49 2.97
CA ALA A 521 12.83 12.51 3.62
C ALA A 521 11.99 11.93 4.77
N ALA A 522 11.60 10.66 4.70
CA ALA A 522 10.85 9.99 5.75
C ALA A 522 11.75 9.54 6.92
N ASP A 523 12.93 8.99 6.63
CA ASP A 523 13.84 8.41 7.63
C ASP A 523 14.64 9.47 8.44
N ASP A 524 15.13 10.53 7.79
CA ASP A 524 15.82 11.67 8.45
C ASP A 524 14.85 12.48 9.35
N SER A 525 13.56 12.42 9.06
CA SER A 525 12.51 13.05 9.88
C SER A 525 12.29 12.30 11.20
N MET A 526 12.40 10.96 11.21
CA MET A 526 12.11 10.16 12.39
C MET A 526 13.27 10.18 13.41
N SER A 527 14.51 10.04 12.94
CA SER A 527 15.70 10.02 13.80
C SER A 527 15.94 11.34 14.54
N ARG A 528 15.87 12.48 13.84
CA ARG A 528 16.01 13.82 14.46
C ARG A 528 14.90 14.11 15.47
N PHE A 529 13.69 13.63 15.19
CA PHE A 529 12.56 13.80 16.08
C PHE A 529 12.77 13.06 17.42
N CYS A 530 13.34 11.85 17.40
CA CYS A 530 13.66 11.09 18.62
C CYS A 530 14.65 11.80 19.55
N GLU A 531 15.68 12.45 19.02
CA GLU A 531 16.68 13.19 19.81
C GLU A 531 16.11 14.49 20.41
N ASP A 532 15.29 15.22 19.65
CA ASP A 532 14.63 16.47 20.09
C ASP A 532 13.64 16.22 21.25
N VAL A 533 12.90 15.12 21.22
CA VAL A 533 11.96 14.78 22.32
C VAL A 533 12.71 14.41 23.59
N ALA A 534 13.77 13.60 23.49
CA ALA A 534 14.58 13.19 24.65
C ALA A 534 15.15 14.41 25.40
N THR A 535 15.67 15.40 24.67
CA THR A 535 16.19 16.64 25.26
C THR A 535 15.10 17.50 25.91
N ARG A 536 13.89 17.55 25.35
CA ARG A 536 12.74 18.26 25.97
C ARG A 536 12.28 17.61 27.28
N ILE A 537 12.31 16.28 27.36
CA ILE A 537 11.97 15.53 28.58
C ILE A 537 12.97 15.85 29.70
N GLU A 538 14.27 15.80 29.40
CA GLU A 538 15.31 16.14 30.38
C GLU A 538 15.15 17.57 30.92
N ALA A 539 14.82 18.53 30.05
CA ALA A 539 14.61 19.92 30.46
C ALA A 539 13.42 20.08 31.44
N LYS A 540 12.31 19.37 31.19
CA LYS A 540 11.14 19.39 32.07
C LYS A 540 11.37 18.68 33.40
N ILE A 541 12.11 17.57 33.42
CA ILE A 541 12.50 16.88 34.66
C ILE A 541 13.32 17.83 35.55
N ARG A 542 14.27 18.58 34.97
CA ARG A 542 15.06 19.58 35.71
C ARG A 542 14.17 20.68 36.30
N GLN A 543 13.26 21.25 35.52
CA GLN A 543 12.33 22.28 36.00
C GLN A 543 11.43 21.78 37.14
N HIS A 544 10.95 20.53 37.06
CA HIS A 544 10.12 19.95 38.11
C HIS A 544 10.90 19.73 39.41
N ARG A 545 12.16 19.32 39.32
CA ARG A 545 13.07 19.18 40.46
C ARG A 545 13.30 20.53 41.15
N ASP A 546 13.56 21.57 40.36
CA ASP A 546 13.73 22.93 40.88
C ASP A 546 12.47 23.41 41.63
N LEU A 547 11.27 23.13 41.10
CA LEU A 547 10.00 23.49 41.76
C LEU A 547 9.79 22.78 43.10
N LEU A 548 10.12 21.49 43.19
CA LEU A 548 9.99 20.71 44.43
C LEU A 548 10.98 21.15 45.51
N GLU A 549 12.20 21.55 45.12
CA GLU A 549 13.24 22.04 46.04
C GLU A 549 12.94 23.44 46.60
N HIS A 550 12.12 24.25 45.92
CA HIS A 550 11.70 25.58 46.39
C HIS A 550 10.43 25.59 47.25
N THR A 551 9.73 24.45 47.36
CA THR A 551 8.52 24.27 48.20
C THR A 551 8.75 23.47 49.47
N GLY A 552 10.00 23.07 49.75
CA GLY A 552 10.41 22.27 50.92
C GLY A 552 10.77 23.08 52.16
#